data_AF-A0A357LAD4-F1
#
_entry.id   AF-A0A357LAD4-F1
#
_cell.length_a   1.000
_cell.length_b   1.000
_cell.length_c   1.000
_cell.angle_alpha   90.00
_cell.angle_beta   90.00
_cell.angle_gamma   90.00
#
_symmetry.space_group_name_H-M   'P 1'
#
loop_
_entity.id
_entity.type
_entity.pdbx_description
1 polymer ?
#
loop_
_entity_poly.entity_id
_entity_poly.type
_entity_poly.pdbx_seq_one_letter_code
_entity_poly.pdbx_strand_id
1 'polypeptide(L)'
;MWSRFEKITALGSEIKLAAKDDGSLVVTAGGEAARYYPLADDLWSNRSRDRLFVYRDGAGAPVRIAAAMGTMTADRVSFFNSSDAFNAAVGLVSLFSLLAFLGAWRRQGRDVETTRLGKWLAGGHAASAFLWLLFVGTLTAVSAMLGAKELADLQAVGWPPVSMMIAIVVAHLTALSAVAAAAGVFPVLAGSGWSVWRRAHYVLFAAAGVFAVWQLVVWKVIFALPSG
;
A
#
# COMPACT_ATOMS: atom_id res chain seq x y z
N MET A 1 -5.18 13.42 -16.15
CA MET A 1 -4.46 12.45 -15.30
C MET A 1 -5.51 11.57 -14.65
N TRP A 2 -5.51 10.28 -14.93
CA TRP A 2 -6.54 9.36 -14.43
C TRP A 2 -5.99 8.62 -13.20
N SER A 3 -6.80 8.53 -12.14
CA SER A 3 -6.51 7.81 -10.90
C SER A 3 -7.78 7.05 -10.52
N ARG A 4 -7.64 5.82 -10.04
CA ARG A 4 -8.73 5.06 -9.42
C ARG A 4 -8.57 5.07 -7.92
N PHE A 5 -8.50 6.26 -7.34
CA PHE A 5 -8.29 6.44 -5.91
C PHE A 5 -9.39 5.77 -5.08
N GLU A 6 -10.60 5.60 -5.64
CA GLU A 6 -11.67 4.82 -5.03
C GLU A 6 -11.26 3.36 -4.75
N LYS A 7 -10.28 2.78 -5.46
CA LYS A 7 -9.77 1.44 -5.11
C LYS A 7 -9.10 1.39 -3.75
N ILE A 8 -8.63 2.52 -3.23
CA ILE A 8 -8.06 2.62 -1.89
C ILE A 8 -9.14 2.38 -0.83
N THR A 9 -10.42 2.73 -1.11
CA THR A 9 -11.50 2.45 -0.15
C THR A 9 -11.83 0.95 -0.07
N ALA A 10 -11.38 0.15 -1.03
CA ALA A 10 -11.45 -1.31 -0.99
C ALA A 10 -10.23 -1.95 -0.29
N LEU A 11 -9.26 -1.17 0.22
CA LEU A 11 -8.17 -1.74 1.01
C LEU A 11 -8.73 -2.44 2.26
N GLY A 12 -8.30 -3.68 2.48
CA GLY A 12 -8.77 -4.51 3.58
C GLY A 12 -10.13 -5.18 3.33
N SER A 13 -10.74 -5.00 2.16
CA SER A 13 -11.98 -5.69 1.80
C SER A 13 -11.74 -7.12 1.28
N GLU A 14 -10.51 -7.62 1.31
CA GLU A 14 -10.21 -8.99 0.89
C GLU A 14 -10.79 -10.02 1.85
N ILE A 15 -11.25 -11.12 1.26
CA ILE A 15 -11.64 -12.30 2.01
C ILE A 15 -10.38 -13.12 2.29
N LYS A 16 -10.03 -13.26 3.57
CA LYS A 16 -8.91 -14.10 4.01
C LYS A 16 -9.43 -15.49 4.38
N LEU A 17 -8.80 -16.53 3.85
CA LEU A 17 -9.11 -17.92 4.17
C LEU A 17 -7.91 -18.56 4.86
N ALA A 18 -8.14 -19.17 6.02
CA ALA A 18 -7.15 -19.95 6.75
C ALA A 18 -7.65 -21.37 6.97
N ALA A 19 -6.91 -22.35 6.47
CA ALA A 19 -7.17 -23.75 6.76
C ALA A 19 -6.82 -24.09 8.21
N LYS A 20 -7.59 -25.02 8.79
CA LYS A 20 -7.34 -25.61 10.11
C LYS A 20 -7.05 -27.11 9.96
N ASP A 21 -6.44 -27.67 11.01
CA ASP A 21 -5.97 -29.07 11.01
C ASP A 21 -7.12 -30.08 10.88
N ASP A 22 -8.36 -29.68 11.23
CA ASP A 22 -9.57 -30.50 11.09
C ASP A 22 -10.24 -30.37 9.71
N GLY A 23 -9.57 -29.76 8.73
CA GLY A 23 -10.10 -29.55 7.38
C GLY A 23 -11.15 -28.44 7.28
N SER A 24 -11.47 -27.76 8.37
CA SER A 24 -12.31 -26.57 8.35
C SER A 24 -11.56 -25.34 7.84
N LEU A 25 -12.30 -24.35 7.38
CA LEU A 25 -11.80 -23.05 6.96
C LEU A 25 -12.27 -21.97 7.93
N VAL A 26 -11.37 -21.07 8.31
CA VAL A 26 -11.73 -19.78 8.92
C VAL A 26 -11.73 -18.75 7.80
N VAL A 27 -12.89 -18.15 7.58
CA VAL A 27 -13.11 -17.09 6.59
C VAL A 27 -13.20 -15.77 7.35
N THR A 28 -12.34 -14.82 7.02
CA THR A 28 -12.34 -13.47 7.58
C THR A 28 -12.67 -12.47 6.48
N ALA A 29 -13.75 -11.72 6.65
CA ALA A 29 -14.21 -10.70 5.71
C ALA A 29 -14.86 -9.55 6.50
N GLY A 30 -14.57 -8.29 6.13
CA GLY A 30 -15.18 -7.13 6.81
C GLY A 30 -14.88 -7.03 8.31
N GLY A 31 -13.76 -7.61 8.77
CA GLY A 31 -13.40 -7.65 10.19
C GLY A 31 -14.06 -8.76 11.00
N GLU A 32 -15.01 -9.50 10.43
CA GLU A 32 -15.64 -10.65 11.07
C GLU A 32 -14.98 -11.95 10.63
N ALA A 33 -14.95 -12.94 11.52
CA ALA A 33 -14.43 -14.27 11.24
C ALA A 33 -15.51 -15.33 11.48
N ALA A 34 -15.75 -16.16 10.48
CA ALA A 34 -16.68 -17.28 10.55
C ALA A 34 -15.97 -18.59 10.21
N ARG A 35 -16.31 -19.66 10.93
CA ARG A 35 -15.77 -21.00 10.68
C ARG A 35 -16.72 -21.80 9.79
N TYR A 36 -16.15 -22.39 8.75
CA TYR A 36 -16.81 -23.19 7.74
C TYR A 36 -16.30 -24.64 7.82
N TYR A 37 -17.20 -25.60 7.97
CA TYR A 37 -16.91 -27.02 8.10
C TYR A 37 -17.07 -27.72 6.74
N PRO A 38 -16.24 -28.72 6.43
CA PRO A 38 -16.29 -29.41 5.14
C PRO A 38 -17.64 -30.12 4.98
N LEU A 39 -18.24 -30.00 3.80
CA LEU A 39 -19.50 -30.67 3.43
C LEU A 39 -19.29 -31.65 2.28
N ALA A 40 -18.45 -31.27 1.31
CA ALA A 40 -18.01 -32.10 0.19
C ALA A 40 -16.67 -31.56 -0.33
N ASP A 41 -16.10 -32.20 -1.36
CA ASP A 41 -14.91 -31.67 -2.04
C ASP A 41 -15.16 -30.24 -2.53
N ASP A 42 -14.24 -29.36 -2.16
CA ASP A 42 -14.28 -27.92 -2.46
C ASP A 42 -15.54 -27.16 -1.98
N LEU A 43 -16.32 -27.75 -1.06
CA LEU A 43 -17.53 -27.17 -0.50
C LEU A 43 -17.53 -27.21 1.03
N TRP A 44 -17.65 -26.03 1.64
CA TRP A 44 -17.79 -25.90 3.09
C TRP A 44 -19.08 -25.16 3.46
N SER A 45 -19.57 -25.40 4.68
CA SER A 45 -20.72 -24.70 5.24
C SER A 45 -20.53 -24.28 6.70
N ASN A 46 -21.08 -23.13 7.08
CA ASN A 46 -21.04 -22.64 8.46
C ASN A 46 -22.34 -23.01 9.22
N ARG A 47 -22.42 -22.60 10.50
CA ARG A 47 -23.61 -22.84 11.34
C ARG A 47 -24.86 -22.11 10.85
N SER A 48 -24.70 -21.00 10.13
CA SER A 48 -25.78 -20.23 9.50
C SER A 48 -26.25 -20.86 8.18
N ARG A 49 -25.68 -22.00 7.78
CA ARG A 49 -25.92 -22.69 6.51
C ARG A 49 -25.46 -21.92 5.27
N ASP A 50 -24.60 -20.91 5.45
CA ASP A 50 -23.90 -20.31 4.32
C ASP A 50 -22.98 -21.33 3.70
N ARG A 51 -22.82 -21.25 2.38
CA ARG A 51 -21.96 -22.13 1.61
C ARG A 51 -20.82 -21.34 1.00
N LEU A 52 -19.64 -21.94 1.07
CA LEU A 52 -18.43 -21.48 0.43
C LEU A 52 -17.95 -22.56 -0.53
N PHE A 53 -17.85 -22.22 -1.80
CA PHE A 53 -17.30 -23.08 -2.85
C PHE A 53 -15.95 -22.55 -3.32
N VAL A 54 -14.98 -23.44 -3.52
CA VAL A 54 -13.64 -23.10 -4.01
C VAL A 54 -13.47 -23.62 -5.43
N TYR A 55 -13.18 -22.74 -6.38
CA TYR A 55 -12.82 -23.13 -7.75
C TYR A 55 -11.32 -23.32 -7.85
N ARG A 56 -10.92 -24.41 -8.51
CA ARG A 56 -9.52 -24.73 -8.79
C ARG A 56 -9.22 -24.61 -10.28
N ASP A 57 -7.97 -24.32 -10.60
CA ASP A 57 -7.46 -24.41 -11.97
C ASP A 57 -7.16 -25.86 -12.39
N GLY A 58 -6.68 -26.04 -13.63
CA GLY A 58 -6.31 -27.35 -14.17
C GLY A 58 -5.13 -28.03 -13.46
N ALA A 59 -4.39 -27.31 -12.60
CA ALA A 59 -3.33 -27.85 -11.75
C ALA A 59 -3.83 -28.15 -10.32
N GLY A 60 -5.11 -27.93 -10.03
CA GLY A 60 -5.71 -28.14 -8.71
C GLY A 60 -5.46 -27.00 -7.72
N ALA A 61 -4.88 -25.87 -8.14
CA ALA A 61 -4.66 -24.73 -7.26
C ALA A 61 -5.95 -23.91 -7.12
N PRO A 62 -6.31 -23.44 -5.91
CA PRO A 62 -7.50 -22.60 -5.74
C PRO A 62 -7.27 -21.24 -6.39
N VAL A 63 -8.23 -20.80 -7.20
CA VAL A 63 -8.16 -19.54 -7.99
C VAL A 63 -9.32 -18.59 -7.73
N ARG A 64 -10.46 -19.08 -7.23
CA ARG A 64 -11.65 -18.26 -6.96
C ARG A 64 -12.47 -18.90 -5.86
N ILE A 65 -13.21 -18.08 -5.12
CA ILE A 65 -14.27 -18.54 -4.23
C ILE A 65 -15.63 -18.03 -4.69
N ALA A 66 -16.68 -18.79 -4.40
CA ALA A 66 -18.06 -18.35 -4.43
C ALA A 66 -18.66 -18.47 -3.02
N ALA A 67 -19.24 -17.38 -2.53
CA ALA A 67 -19.95 -17.29 -1.26
C ALA A 67 -21.42 -16.91 -1.51
N ALA A 68 -22.22 -16.86 -0.43
CA ALA A 68 -23.63 -16.44 -0.48
C ALA A 68 -24.43 -17.14 -1.60
N MET A 69 -24.31 -18.48 -1.66
CA MET A 69 -24.98 -19.32 -2.66
C MET A 69 -24.62 -18.98 -4.12
N GLY A 70 -23.42 -18.45 -4.37
CA GLY A 70 -22.91 -18.17 -5.72
C GLY A 70 -23.16 -16.74 -6.21
N THR A 71 -23.81 -15.89 -5.42
CA THR A 71 -24.08 -14.49 -5.80
C THR A 71 -22.89 -13.57 -5.60
N MET A 72 -21.91 -13.98 -4.78
CA MET A 72 -20.66 -13.27 -4.58
C MET A 72 -19.48 -14.16 -4.98
N THR A 73 -18.61 -13.65 -5.86
CA THR A 73 -17.36 -14.31 -6.22
C THR A 73 -16.17 -13.43 -5.91
N ALA A 74 -15.05 -14.04 -5.51
CA ALA A 74 -13.80 -13.34 -5.28
C ALA A 74 -12.65 -14.16 -5.87
N ASP A 75 -11.82 -13.49 -6.69
CA ASP A 75 -10.62 -14.09 -7.26
C ASP A 75 -9.48 -14.11 -6.25
N ARG A 76 -8.68 -15.17 -6.28
CA ARG A 76 -7.47 -15.26 -5.48
C ARG A 76 -6.46 -14.26 -5.99
N VAL A 77 -5.96 -13.43 -5.08
CA VAL A 77 -4.86 -12.50 -5.35
C VAL A 77 -3.56 -13.01 -4.72
N SER A 78 -2.43 -12.73 -5.36
CA SER A 78 -1.11 -12.94 -4.76
C SER A 78 -0.83 -11.89 -3.69
N PHE A 79 0.15 -12.14 -2.82
CA PHE A 79 0.56 -11.19 -1.77
C PHE A 79 0.81 -9.79 -2.34
N PHE A 80 1.53 -9.67 -3.45
CA PHE A 80 1.86 -8.38 -4.05
C PHE A 80 0.67 -7.62 -4.67
N ASN A 81 -0.47 -8.28 -4.83
CA ASN A 81 -1.73 -7.67 -5.27
C ASN A 81 -2.73 -7.52 -4.10
N SER A 82 -2.29 -7.73 -2.86
CA SER A 82 -3.12 -7.63 -1.66
C SER A 82 -2.91 -6.31 -0.91
N SER A 83 -3.88 -5.94 -0.09
CA SER A 83 -3.79 -4.77 0.81
C SER A 83 -2.66 -4.90 1.80
N ASP A 84 -2.27 -6.12 2.19
CA ASP A 84 -1.16 -6.34 3.10
C ASP A 84 0.16 -5.87 2.48
N ALA A 85 0.39 -6.10 1.17
CA ALA A 85 1.57 -5.59 0.47
C ALA A 85 1.55 -4.07 0.31
N PHE A 86 0.38 -3.49 0.02
CA PHE A 86 0.20 -2.04 -0.03
C PHE A 86 0.53 -1.40 1.33
N ASN A 87 -0.06 -1.93 2.40
CA ASN A 87 0.15 -1.47 3.77
C ASN A 87 1.61 -1.63 4.21
N ALA A 88 2.26 -2.74 3.84
CA ALA A 88 3.68 -2.94 4.09
C ALA A 88 4.53 -1.89 3.37
N ALA A 89 4.21 -1.56 2.12
CA ALA A 89 4.96 -0.57 1.35
C ALA A 89 4.83 0.84 1.94
N VAL A 90 3.60 1.26 2.24
CA VAL A 90 3.32 2.55 2.88
C VAL A 90 3.93 2.60 4.29
N GLY A 91 3.85 1.53 5.06
CA GLY A 91 4.43 1.42 6.39
C GLY A 91 5.96 1.54 6.37
N LEU A 92 6.64 0.83 5.47
CA LEU A 92 8.10 0.88 5.33
C LEU A 92 8.59 2.27 4.93
N VAL A 93 7.99 2.88 3.91
CA VAL A 93 8.44 4.21 3.46
C VAL A 93 8.14 5.28 4.51
N SER A 94 7.04 5.17 5.26
CA SER A 94 6.74 6.05 6.40
C SER A 94 7.78 5.90 7.51
N LEU A 95 8.11 4.66 7.90
CA LEU A 95 9.13 4.38 8.89
C LEU A 95 10.47 5.00 8.51
N PHE A 96 10.95 4.77 7.29
CA PHE A 96 12.22 5.32 6.85
C PHE A 96 12.20 6.84 6.69
N SER A 97 11.04 7.43 6.34
CA SER A 97 10.85 8.89 6.33
C SER A 97 10.97 9.48 7.74
N LEU A 98 10.32 8.88 8.73
CA LEU A 98 10.42 9.30 10.14
C LEU A 98 11.85 9.15 10.67
N LEU A 99 12.52 8.04 10.36
CA LEU A 99 13.92 7.82 10.71
C LEU A 99 14.86 8.84 10.05
N ALA A 100 14.53 9.34 8.85
CA ALA A 100 15.29 10.41 8.22
C ALA A 100 15.25 11.69 9.05
N PHE A 101 14.07 12.10 9.54
CA PHE A 101 13.89 13.26 10.41
C PHE A 101 14.51 13.06 11.79
N LEU A 102 14.32 11.90 12.40
CA LEU A 102 14.93 11.58 13.69
C LEU A 102 16.46 11.60 13.60
N GLY A 103 17.01 11.05 12.52
CA GLY A 103 18.44 11.11 12.23
C GLY A 103 18.94 12.53 11.95
N ALA A 104 18.13 13.38 11.29
CA ALA A 104 18.45 14.79 11.09
C ALA A 104 18.47 15.57 12.41
N TRP A 105 17.43 15.41 13.24
CA TRP A 105 17.35 15.99 14.58
C TRP A 105 18.57 15.62 15.43
N ARG A 106 18.90 14.32 15.53
CA ARG A 106 20.03 13.85 16.34
C ARG A 106 21.39 14.43 15.90
N ARG A 107 21.50 14.88 14.64
CA ARG A 107 22.72 15.46 14.07
C ARG A 107 22.72 17.00 14.07
N GLN A 108 21.65 17.63 14.55
CA GLN A 108 21.58 19.07 14.68
C GLN A 108 22.71 19.58 15.59
N GLY A 109 23.45 20.58 15.14
CA GLY A 109 24.57 21.16 15.88
C GLY A 109 25.86 20.34 15.86
N ARG A 110 25.96 19.28 15.05
CA ARG A 110 27.22 18.54 14.84
C ARG A 110 27.81 18.88 13.49
N ASP A 111 29.12 19.07 13.45
CA ASP A 111 29.85 19.12 12.19
C ASP A 111 29.83 17.73 11.55
N VAL A 112 29.13 17.60 10.43
CA VAL A 112 29.12 16.39 9.64
C VAL A 112 29.99 16.63 8.42
N GLU A 113 31.18 16.01 8.41
CA GLU A 113 32.02 15.98 7.22
C GLU A 113 31.24 15.35 6.07
N THR A 114 30.84 16.19 5.12
CA THR A 114 30.08 15.78 3.94
C THR A 114 30.58 16.57 2.75
N THR A 115 30.68 15.90 1.61
CA THR A 115 30.99 16.56 0.34
C THR A 115 29.83 17.50 -0.05
N ARG A 116 30.06 18.46 -0.96
CA ARG A 116 28.97 19.31 -1.50
C ARG A 116 27.82 18.46 -2.05
N LEU A 117 28.16 17.39 -2.77
CA LEU A 117 27.22 16.39 -3.27
C LEU A 117 26.44 15.73 -2.11
N GLY A 118 27.14 15.33 -1.04
CA GLY A 118 26.53 14.78 0.16
C GLY A 118 25.55 15.73 0.86
N LYS A 119 25.73 17.05 0.77
CA LYS A 119 24.78 18.04 1.30
C LYS A 119 23.53 18.16 0.43
N TRP A 120 23.70 18.23 -0.90
CA TRP A 120 22.57 18.24 -1.85
C TRP A 120 21.70 16.99 -1.75
N LEU A 121 22.33 15.80 -1.69
CA LEU A 121 21.62 14.53 -1.51
C LEU A 121 20.89 14.47 -0.16
N ALA A 122 21.40 15.13 0.88
CA ALA A 122 20.73 15.22 2.17
C ALA A 122 19.44 16.04 2.09
N GLY A 123 19.49 17.19 1.42
CA GLY A 123 18.32 18.05 1.19
C GLY A 123 17.27 17.33 0.34
N GLY A 124 17.68 16.68 -0.74
CA GLY A 124 16.78 15.87 -1.58
C GLY A 124 16.15 14.71 -0.81
N HIS A 125 16.92 14.02 0.03
CA HIS A 125 16.40 12.96 0.90
C HIS A 125 15.35 13.49 1.89
N ALA A 126 15.63 14.62 2.55
CA ALA A 126 14.68 15.24 3.49
C ALA A 126 13.40 15.70 2.78
N ALA A 127 13.51 16.30 1.59
CA ALA A 127 12.37 16.70 0.78
C ALA A 127 11.52 15.49 0.35
N SER A 128 12.15 14.40 -0.10
CA SER A 128 11.44 13.16 -0.45
C SER A 128 10.74 12.53 0.77
N ALA A 129 11.42 12.48 1.93
CA ALA A 129 10.83 11.99 3.17
C ALA A 129 9.62 12.84 3.60
N PHE A 130 9.70 14.17 3.46
CA PHE A 130 8.57 15.06 3.71
C PHE A 130 7.39 14.77 2.78
N LEU A 131 7.64 14.63 1.47
CA LEU A 131 6.60 14.32 0.50
C LEU A 131 5.91 13.00 0.83
N TRP A 132 6.64 11.96 1.26
CA TRP A 132 6.04 10.69 1.67
C TRP A 132 5.15 10.84 2.90
N LEU A 133 5.59 11.59 3.92
CA LEU A 133 4.75 11.86 5.09
C LEU A 133 3.51 12.69 4.73
N LEU A 134 3.65 13.68 3.84
CA LEU A 134 2.53 14.46 3.33
C LEU A 134 1.54 13.58 2.55
N PHE A 135 2.04 12.67 1.72
CA PHE A 135 1.21 11.70 1.02
C PHE A 135 0.44 10.81 2.00
N VAL A 136 1.10 10.25 2.99
CA VAL A 136 0.48 9.38 4.01
C VAL A 136 -0.58 10.15 4.80
N GLY A 137 -0.28 11.40 5.17
CA GLY A 137 -1.23 12.27 5.88
C GLY A 137 -2.46 12.59 5.02
N THR A 138 -2.27 12.98 3.76
CA THR A 138 -3.39 13.25 2.83
C THR A 138 -4.21 12.01 2.53
N LEU A 139 -3.56 10.86 2.33
CA LEU A 139 -4.22 9.56 2.14
C LEU A 139 -5.11 9.23 3.34
N THR A 140 -4.56 9.33 4.56
CA THR A 140 -5.31 9.06 5.81
C THR A 140 -6.50 10.00 5.95
N ALA A 141 -6.32 11.29 5.68
CA ALA A 141 -7.40 12.28 5.74
C ALA A 141 -8.51 11.99 4.73
N VAL A 142 -8.17 11.59 3.50
CA VAL A 142 -9.16 11.21 2.48
C VAL A 142 -9.88 9.92 2.88
N SER A 143 -9.16 8.89 3.34
CA SER A 143 -9.77 7.64 3.82
C SER A 143 -10.75 7.87 4.97
N ALA A 144 -10.38 8.70 5.96
CA ALA A 144 -11.25 9.05 7.07
C ALA A 144 -12.51 9.83 6.61
N MET A 145 -12.35 10.74 5.66
CA MET A 145 -13.46 11.51 5.09
C MET A 145 -14.42 10.62 4.29
N LEU A 146 -13.90 9.70 3.49
CA LEU A 146 -14.72 8.81 2.66
C LEU A 146 -15.41 7.72 3.48
N GLY A 147 -14.75 7.18 4.51
CA GLY A 147 -15.34 6.17 5.38
C GLY A 147 -16.52 6.66 6.22
N ALA A 148 -16.69 7.99 6.36
CA ALA A 148 -17.75 8.61 7.15
C ALA A 148 -18.98 9.05 6.32
N LYS A 149 -18.98 8.85 4.99
CA LYS A 149 -20.00 9.39 4.08
C LYS A 149 -20.71 8.29 3.29
N GLU A 150 -22.01 8.44 3.10
CA GLU A 150 -22.74 7.59 2.16
C GLU A 150 -22.51 8.03 0.71
N LEU A 151 -22.79 7.14 -0.25
CA LEU A 151 -22.58 7.40 -1.67
C LEU A 151 -23.38 8.63 -2.16
N ALA A 152 -24.56 8.87 -1.58
CA ALA A 152 -25.40 10.04 -1.85
C ALA A 152 -24.73 11.35 -1.42
N ASP A 153 -24.04 11.36 -0.28
CA ASP A 153 -23.32 12.53 0.23
C ASP A 153 -22.10 12.87 -0.64
N LEU A 154 -21.47 11.85 -1.22
CA LEU A 154 -20.32 12.02 -2.12
C LEU A 154 -20.75 12.65 -3.46
N GLN A 155 -21.95 12.34 -3.94
CA GLN A 155 -22.51 12.97 -5.15
C GLN A 155 -22.88 14.45 -4.92
N ALA A 156 -23.41 14.78 -3.75
CA ALA A 156 -23.84 16.14 -3.41
C ALA A 156 -22.66 17.14 -3.26
N VAL A 157 -21.49 16.67 -2.82
CA VAL A 157 -20.30 17.51 -2.56
C VAL A 157 -19.44 17.74 -3.82
N GLY A 158 -19.78 17.10 -4.93
CA GLY A 158 -19.00 17.15 -6.16
C GLY A 158 -17.83 16.17 -6.11
N TRP A 159 -17.83 15.21 -7.02
CA TRP A 159 -16.80 14.18 -7.11
C TRP A 159 -15.80 14.49 -8.25
N PRO A 160 -14.48 14.38 -8.04
CA PRO A 160 -13.80 14.03 -6.79
C PRO A 160 -13.60 15.24 -5.86
N PRO A 161 -13.58 15.05 -4.52
CA PRO A 161 -13.35 16.14 -3.57
C PRO A 161 -11.93 16.73 -3.71
N VAL A 162 -11.77 18.01 -3.33
CA VAL A 162 -10.48 18.73 -3.43
C VAL A 162 -9.36 18.01 -2.69
N SER A 163 -9.64 17.43 -1.53
CA SER A 163 -8.68 16.64 -0.75
C SER A 163 -8.15 15.42 -1.53
N MET A 164 -8.99 14.77 -2.34
CA MET A 164 -8.58 13.67 -3.22
C MET A 164 -7.72 14.18 -4.38
N MET A 165 -8.04 15.33 -4.97
CA MET A 165 -7.17 15.95 -5.99
C MET A 165 -5.78 16.27 -5.44
N ILE A 166 -5.71 16.83 -4.22
CA ILE A 166 -4.43 17.08 -3.52
C ILE A 166 -3.68 15.76 -3.31
N ALA A 167 -4.34 14.72 -2.79
CA ALA A 167 -3.71 13.42 -2.57
C ALA A 167 -3.13 12.81 -3.85
N ILE A 168 -3.84 12.93 -4.98
CA ILE A 168 -3.36 12.47 -6.29
C ILE A 168 -2.11 13.25 -6.73
N VAL A 169 -2.11 14.57 -6.61
CA VAL A 169 -0.94 15.39 -6.98
C VAL A 169 0.27 15.03 -6.11
N VAL A 170 0.06 14.91 -4.80
CA VAL A 170 1.11 14.53 -3.85
C VAL A 170 1.64 13.12 -4.15
N ALA A 171 0.78 12.17 -4.54
CA ALA A 171 1.19 10.81 -4.94
C ALA A 171 2.13 10.79 -6.16
N HIS A 172 1.92 11.69 -7.13
CA HIS A 172 2.80 11.79 -8.28
C HIS A 172 4.13 12.47 -7.92
N LEU A 173 4.10 13.49 -7.06
CA LEU A 173 5.31 14.13 -6.54
C LEU A 173 6.16 13.15 -5.71
N THR A 174 5.55 12.32 -4.86
CA THR A 174 6.27 11.28 -4.13
C THR A 174 6.86 10.25 -5.07
N ALA A 175 6.12 9.83 -6.10
CA ALA A 175 6.62 8.89 -7.10
C ALA A 175 7.85 9.43 -7.84
N LEU A 176 7.80 10.69 -8.30
CA LEU A 176 8.95 11.37 -8.90
C LEU A 176 10.13 11.45 -7.91
N SER A 177 9.85 11.79 -6.64
CA SER A 177 10.89 11.85 -5.61
C SER A 177 11.55 10.49 -5.33
N ALA A 178 10.79 9.39 -5.42
CA ALA A 178 11.28 8.03 -5.21
C ALA A 178 12.19 7.58 -6.37
N VAL A 179 11.84 7.93 -7.61
CA VAL A 179 12.71 7.73 -8.77
C VAL A 179 14.01 8.53 -8.62
N ALA A 180 13.92 9.79 -8.20
CA ALA A 180 15.09 10.61 -7.93
C ALA A 180 15.96 10.03 -6.79
N ALA A 181 15.34 9.51 -5.73
CA ALA A 181 16.05 8.85 -4.63
C ALA A 181 16.74 7.55 -5.08
N ALA A 182 16.08 6.75 -5.93
CA ALA A 182 16.67 5.55 -6.52
C ALA A 182 17.88 5.89 -7.40
N ALA A 183 17.77 6.91 -8.26
CA ALA A 183 18.91 7.41 -9.05
C ALA A 183 20.04 7.95 -8.16
N GLY A 184 19.71 8.52 -7.00
CA GLY A 184 20.65 9.01 -6.01
C GLY A 184 21.41 7.93 -5.24
N VAL A 185 21.04 6.64 -5.35
CA VAL A 185 21.73 5.55 -4.65
C VAL A 185 23.20 5.46 -5.07
N PHE A 186 23.48 5.52 -6.38
CA PHE A 186 24.84 5.45 -6.89
C PHE A 186 25.74 6.58 -6.36
N PRO A 187 25.39 7.87 -6.50
CA PRO A 187 26.22 8.95 -5.96
C PRO A 187 26.31 8.92 -4.43
N VAL A 188 25.30 8.40 -3.72
CA VAL A 188 25.38 8.16 -2.27
C VAL A 188 26.47 7.17 -1.92
N LEU A 189 26.58 6.06 -2.67
CA LEU A 189 27.57 5.02 -2.44
C LEU A 189 28.98 5.45 -2.87
N ALA A 190 29.10 6.18 -3.97
CA ALA A 190 30.38 6.51 -4.59
C ALA A 190 31.08 7.75 -3.98
N GLY A 191 30.35 8.79 -3.55
CA GLY A 191 30.99 10.10 -3.32
C GLY A 191 30.33 11.03 -2.30
N SER A 192 29.36 10.54 -1.52
CA SER A 192 28.63 11.38 -0.55
C SER A 192 29.45 11.80 0.69
N GLY A 193 30.52 11.06 1.01
CA GLY A 193 31.22 11.17 2.30
C GLY A 193 30.39 10.68 3.49
N TRP A 194 29.25 10.04 3.25
CA TRP A 194 28.38 9.57 4.34
C TRP A 194 28.94 8.32 5.03
N SER A 195 28.64 8.16 6.32
CA SER A 195 28.90 6.91 7.04
C SER A 195 28.10 5.74 6.45
N VAL A 196 28.58 4.52 6.70
CA VAL A 196 27.93 3.27 6.21
C VAL A 196 26.46 3.21 6.61
N TRP A 197 26.13 3.55 7.87
CA TRP A 197 24.75 3.54 8.35
C TRP A 197 23.84 4.51 7.59
N ARG A 198 24.34 5.71 7.27
CA ARG A 198 23.57 6.71 6.52
C ARG A 198 23.36 6.28 5.07
N ARG A 199 24.36 5.61 4.46
CA ARG A 199 24.21 5.03 3.12
C ARG A 199 23.18 3.90 3.13
N ALA A 200 23.26 2.98 4.11
CA ALA A 200 22.33 1.87 4.26
C ALA A 200 20.88 2.36 4.44
N HIS A 201 20.66 3.34 5.32
CA HIS A 201 19.34 3.95 5.52
C HIS A 201 18.81 4.59 4.23
N TYR A 202 19.64 5.32 3.48
CA TYR A 202 19.23 5.92 2.20
C TYR A 202 18.84 4.85 1.16
N VAL A 203 19.62 3.77 1.04
CA VAL A 203 19.32 2.67 0.13
C VAL A 203 18.00 1.99 0.51
N LEU A 204 17.79 1.71 1.79
CA LEU A 204 16.54 1.13 2.29
C LEU A 204 15.34 2.05 2.06
N PHE A 205 15.50 3.36 2.29
CA PHE A 205 14.48 4.36 1.98
C PHE A 205 14.14 4.38 0.48
N ALA A 206 15.16 4.40 -0.40
CA ALA A 206 14.95 4.40 -1.84
C ALA A 206 14.25 3.12 -2.31
N ALA A 207 14.67 1.95 -1.81
CA ALA A 207 14.02 0.67 -2.11
C ALA A 207 12.57 0.62 -1.62
N ALA A 208 12.30 1.08 -0.40
CA ALA A 208 10.95 1.19 0.14
C ALA A 208 10.08 2.16 -0.69
N GLY A 209 10.65 3.28 -1.12
CA GLY A 209 9.99 4.25 -2.00
C GLY A 209 9.63 3.64 -3.35
N VAL A 210 10.54 2.91 -4.00
CA VAL A 210 10.26 2.22 -5.28
C VAL A 210 9.19 1.15 -5.10
N PHE A 211 9.25 0.37 -4.02
CA PHE A 211 8.23 -0.63 -3.69
C PHE A 211 6.85 0.02 -3.45
N ALA A 212 6.79 1.15 -2.74
CA ALA A 212 5.58 1.93 -2.56
C ALA A 212 5.03 2.48 -3.88
N VAL A 213 5.87 3.04 -4.74
CA VAL A 213 5.45 3.48 -6.09
C VAL A 213 4.87 2.32 -6.89
N TRP A 214 5.51 1.16 -6.86
CA TRP A 214 4.98 -0.02 -7.53
C TRP A 214 3.59 -0.42 -7.00
N GLN A 215 3.39 -0.38 -5.68
CA GLN A 215 2.08 -0.63 -5.07
C GLN A 215 1.04 0.44 -5.47
N LEU A 216 1.43 1.72 -5.56
CA LEU A 216 0.53 2.78 -6.07
C LEU A 216 0.10 2.52 -7.52
N VAL A 217 0.95 1.91 -8.34
CA VAL A 217 0.61 1.50 -9.73
C VAL A 217 -0.31 0.29 -9.74
N VAL A 218 -0.01 -0.76 -8.96
CA VAL A 218 -0.85 -1.98 -8.84
C VAL A 218 -2.28 -1.59 -8.42
N TRP A 219 -2.39 -0.70 -7.44
CA TRP A 219 -3.67 -0.19 -6.94
C TRP A 219 -4.27 0.94 -7.78
N LYS A 220 -3.61 1.33 -8.89
CA LYS A 220 -4.06 2.36 -9.84
C LYS A 220 -4.30 3.73 -9.18
N VAL A 221 -3.59 4.02 -8.10
CA VAL A 221 -3.58 5.33 -7.45
C VAL A 221 -2.89 6.36 -8.36
N ILE A 222 -1.80 5.94 -9.00
CA ILE A 222 -1.12 6.69 -10.05
C ILE A 222 -1.21 5.92 -11.37
N PHE A 223 -1.13 6.64 -12.50
CA PHE A 223 -1.16 6.06 -13.85
C PHE A 223 -2.35 5.12 -14.12
N ALA A 224 -3.55 5.44 -13.63
CA ALA A 224 -4.73 4.68 -14.07
C ALA A 224 -4.95 4.92 -15.58
N LEU A 225 -5.37 3.88 -16.30
CA LEU A 225 -5.86 4.04 -17.67
C LEU A 225 -7.31 4.57 -17.63
N PRO A 226 -7.72 5.43 -18.58
CA PRO A 226 -9.13 5.74 -18.77
C PRO A 226 -9.89 4.43 -18.99
N SER A 227 -10.97 4.21 -18.24
CA SER A 227 -11.96 3.21 -18.63
C SER A 227 -12.70 3.75 -19.85
N GLY A 228 -12.50 3.12 -21.00
CA GLY A 228 -13.43 3.24 -22.12
C GLY A 228 -14.76 2.58 -21.80
#